data_AF-A0A917I5H5-F1
#
_entry.id   AF-A0A917I5H5-F1
#
_cell.length_a   1.000
_cell.length_b   1.000
_cell.length_c   1.000
_cell.angle_alpha   90.00
_cell.angle_beta   90.00
_cell.angle_gamma   90.00
#
_symmetry.space_group_name_H-M   'P 1'
#
loop_
_entity.id
_entity.type
_entity.pdbx_description
1 polymer ?
#
loop_
_entity_poly.entity_id
_entity_poly.type
_entity_poly.pdbx_seq_one_letter_code
_entity_poly.pdbx_strand_id
1 'polypeptide(L)' 'MTEMKKGDTVRVVQPVVQGEIVAARVDDDANFLFVVRWTDETGEHERPFKQSELEPVAAPAS' A
#
# COMPACT_ATOMS: atom_id res chain seq x y z
N MET A 1 15.38 7.35 24.97
CA MET A 1 14.36 6.62 24.20
C MET A 1 13.02 7.17 24.65
N THR A 2 12.26 7.81 23.78
CA THR A 2 11.00 8.46 24.17
C THR A 2 9.89 7.42 24.05
N GLU A 3 9.44 6.88 25.17
CA GLU A 3 8.28 5.96 25.20
C GLU A 3 7.00 6.76 24.94
N MET A 4 6.24 6.34 23.93
CA MET A 4 4.91 6.87 23.62
C MET A 4 3.90 6.25 24.58
N LYS A 5 2.91 7.02 25.06
CA LYS A 5 1.89 6.53 26.00
C LYS A 5 0.47 6.79 25.52
N LYS A 6 -0.48 6.06 26.11
CA LYS A 6 -1.91 6.28 25.87
C LYS A 6 -2.28 7.74 26.20
N GLY A 7 -2.85 8.43 25.22
CA GLY A 7 -3.26 9.84 25.35
C GLY A 7 -2.33 10.83 24.64
N ASP A 8 -1.18 10.39 24.14
CA ASP A 8 -0.33 11.25 23.31
C ASP A 8 -0.97 11.48 21.94
N THR A 9 -0.94 12.74 21.48
CA THR A 9 -1.29 13.09 20.10
C THR A 9 -0.08 12.83 19.21
N VAL A 10 -0.21 11.87 18.31
CA VAL A 10 0.90 11.40 17.45
C VAL A 10 0.49 11.48 15.99
N ARG A 11 1.46 11.62 15.09
CA ARG A 11 1.22 11.51 13.65
C ARG A 11 1.63 10.13 13.18
N VAL A 12 0.74 9.43 12.50
CA VAL A 12 1.05 8.16 11.87
C VAL A 12 1.97 8.43 10.68
N VAL A 13 3.17 7.85 10.69
CA VAL A 13 4.02 7.76 9.51
C VAL A 13 3.66 6.44 8.84
N GLN A 14 2.76 6.47 7.87
CA GLN A 14 2.43 5.26 7.11
C GLN A 14 3.60 4.95 6.16
N PRO A 15 4.00 3.68 6.01
CA PRO A 15 4.79 3.31 4.86
C PRO A 15 3.92 3.48 3.61
N VAL A 16 4.37 4.31 2.68
CA VAL A 16 3.89 4.27 1.29
C VAL A 16 4.54 3.04 0.67
N VAL A 17 3.77 1.99 0.44
CA VAL A 17 4.26 0.81 -0.27
C VAL A 17 4.20 1.08 -1.77
N GLN A 18 5.32 0.87 -2.45
CA GLN A 18 5.40 0.98 -3.90
C GLN A 18 5.68 -0.40 -4.47
N GLY A 19 4.84 -0.83 -5.39
CA GLY A 19 4.91 -2.16 -5.97
C GLY A 19 4.27 -2.19 -7.35
N GLU A 20 4.40 -3.34 -8.01
CA GLU A 20 3.84 -3.56 -9.33
C GLU A 20 2.40 -4.08 -9.21
N ILE A 21 1.50 -3.60 -10.07
CA ILE A 21 0.17 -4.20 -10.20
C ILE A 21 0.34 -5.51 -10.96
N VAL A 22 0.06 -6.64 -10.29
CA VAL A 22 0.21 -7.99 -10.87
C VAL A 22 -1.11 -8.58 -11.34
N ALA A 23 -2.24 -8.10 -10.84
CA ALA A 23 -3.57 -8.52 -11.28
C ALA A 23 -4.63 -7.43 -11.04
N ALA A 24 -5.74 -7.52 -11.78
CA ALA A 24 -6.96 -6.77 -11.48
C ALA A 24 -8.11 -7.76 -11.29
N ARG A 25 -8.94 -7.55 -10.28
CA ARG A 25 -10.10 -8.38 -9.97
C ARG A 25 -11.29 -7.53 -9.56
N VAL A 26 -12.47 -8.11 -9.62
CA VAL A 26 -13.72 -7.48 -9.17
C VAL A 26 -14.19 -8.21 -7.93
N ASP A 27 -14.54 -7.49 -6.87
CA ASP A 27 -15.15 -8.10 -5.68
C ASP A 27 -16.68 -8.21 -5.81
N ASP A 28 -17.32 -8.78 -4.78
CA ASP A 28 -18.77 -9.08 -4.77
C ASP A 28 -19.64 -7.82 -4.92
N ASP A 29 -19.16 -6.66 -4.49
CA ASP A 29 -19.83 -5.36 -4.62
C ASP A 29 -19.50 -4.64 -5.94
N ALA A 30 -18.94 -5.38 -6.91
CA ALA A 30 -18.55 -4.89 -8.24
C ALA A 30 -17.48 -3.77 -8.23
N ASN A 31 -16.68 -3.64 -7.16
CA ASN A 31 -15.55 -2.72 -7.19
C ASN A 31 -14.34 -3.35 -7.87
N PHE A 32 -13.62 -2.54 -8.66
CA PHE A 32 -12.35 -2.91 -9.24
C PHE A 32 -11.24 -2.81 -8.19
N LEU A 33 -10.56 -3.92 -7.95
CA LEU A 33 -9.42 -4.06 -7.08
C LEU A 33 -8.17 -4.39 -7.90
N PHE A 34 -7.08 -3.70 -7.61
CA PHE A 34 -5.77 -3.91 -8.20
C PHE A 34 -4.87 -4.59 -7.17
N VAL A 35 -4.37 -5.77 -7.49
CA VAL A 35 -3.44 -6.51 -6.63
C VAL A 35 -2.05 -5.95 -6.86
N VAL A 36 -1.49 -5.31 -5.84
CA VAL A 36 -0.13 -4.77 -5.84
C VAL A 36 0.78 -5.75 -5.12
N ARG A 37 1.92 -6.06 -5.75
CA ARG A 37 3.01 -6.87 -5.17
C ARG A 37 4.21 -5.99 -4.87
N TRP A 38 4.75 -6.08 -3.66
CA TRP A 38 5.98 -5.39 -3.26
C TRP A 38 6.84 -6.28 -2.36
N THR A 39 8.11 -5.92 -2.20
CA THR A 39 9.04 -6.59 -1.30
C THR A 39 9.62 -5.58 -0.33
N ASP A 40 9.62 -5.92 0.96
CA ASP A 40 10.27 -5.14 2.01
C ASP A 40 11.19 -6.03 2.87
N GLU A 41 11.73 -5.47 3.96
CA GLU A 41 12.63 -6.16 4.89
C GLU A 41 12.05 -7.43 5.53
N THR A 42 10.72 -7.59 5.50
CA THR A 42 10.00 -8.75 6.05
C THR A 42 9.67 -9.81 4.99
N GLY A 43 9.76 -9.48 3.70
CA GLY A 43 9.52 -10.42 2.60
C GLY A 43 8.68 -9.85 1.45
N GLU A 44 8.16 -10.75 0.62
CA GLU A 44 7.24 -10.44 -0.47
C GLU A 44 5.79 -10.37 0.04
N HIS A 45 5.06 -9.35 -0.40
CA HIS A 45 3.67 -9.09 -0.03
C HIS A 45 2.82 -8.87 -1.28
N GLU A 46 1.59 -9.34 -1.23
CA GLU A 46 0.57 -9.08 -2.24
C GLU A 46 -0.73 -8.65 -1.58
N ARG A 47 -1.29 -7.50 -2.00
CA ARG A 47 -2.55 -7.01 -1.45
C ARG A 47 -3.41 -6.29 -2.49
N PRO A 48 -4.74 -6.49 -2.47
CA PRO A 48 -5.67 -5.71 -3.28
C PRO A 48 -5.86 -4.28 -2.74
N PHE A 49 -5.91 -3.32 -3.65
CA PHE A 49 -6.21 -1.91 -3.38
C PHE A 49 -7.27 -1.40 -4.35
N LYS A 50 -8.08 -0.43 -3.92
CA LYS A 50 -8.98 0.31 -4.82
C LYS A 50 -8.17 1.33 -5.62
N GLN A 51 -8.68 1.71 -6.79
CA GLN A 51 -8.03 2.75 -7.60
C GLN A 51 -7.79 4.06 -6.83
N SER A 52 -8.72 4.44 -5.96
CA SER A 52 -8.62 5.64 -5.13
C SER A 52 -7.52 5.60 -4.05
N GLU A 53 -6.97 4.41 -3.79
CA GLU A 53 -5.87 4.19 -2.84
C GLU A 53 -4.51 4.14 -3.55
N LEU A 54 -4.49 4.25 -4.89
CA LEU A 54 -3.28 4.14 -5.70
C LEU A 54 -2.97 5.46 -6.38
N GLU A 55 -1.69 5.81 -6.38
CA GLU A 55 -1.16 6.94 -7.13
C GLU A 55 -0.17 6.42 -8.18
N PRO A 56 -0.29 6.83 -9.45
CA PRO A 56 0.66 6.41 -10.47
C PRO A 56 2.03 7.01 -10.15
N VAL A 57 3.01 6.14 -9.92
CA VAL A 57 4.40 6.56 -9.79
C VAL A 57 5.03 6.49 -11.18
N ALA A 58 5.66 7.57 -11.61
CA ALA A 58 6.41 7.56 -12.87
C ALA A 58 7.45 6.44 -12.82
N ALA A 59 7.45 5.55 -13.81
CA ALA A 59 8.54 4.60 -13.96
C ALA A 59 9.86 5.38 -14.01
N PRO A 60 10.91 4.99 -13.27
CA PRO A 60 12.20 5.65 -13.40
C PRO A 60 12.58 5.59 -14.88
N ALA A 61 12.82 6.75 -15.49
CA ALA A 61 13.28 6.85 -16.86
C ALA A 61 14.53 5.98 -16.99
N SER A 62 14.41 4.87 -17.71
CA SER A 62 15.52 3.98 -18.02
C SER A 62 16.43 4.58 -19.09
#